data_AF-A0A971KRX3-F1
#
_entry.id   AF-A0A971KRX3-F1
#
_cell.length_a   1.000
_cell.length_b   1.000
_cell.length_c   1.000
_cell.angle_alpha   90.00
_cell.angle_beta   90.00
_cell.angle_gamma   90.00
#
_symmetry.space_group_name_H-M   'P 1'
#
loop_
_entity.id
_entity.type
_entity.pdbx_description
1 polymer ?
#
loop_
_entity_poly.entity_id
_entity_poly.type
_entity_poly.pdbx_seq_one_letter_code
_entity_poly.pdbx_strand_id
1 'polypeptide(L)'
;MNKKIIGFLILSFIAAGATSYAFDNTNILVEQAVNHIYQQRYHDAHRVLKEAYEKSPRHPGVHFNLGRLFEQTGNFEEALKEYRIAASLDTSMVAARRGIARCAVELKRIRAEEMAKSPKPVPGQVFYPAQTQVSPQPQVQSQPQVQ
;
A
#
# COMPACT_ATOMS: atom_id res chain seq x y z
N MET A 1 28.60 44.46 -33.95
CA MET A 1 28.69 43.24 -33.11
C MET A 1 27.67 43.37 -31.98
N ASN A 2 26.64 42.52 -31.99
CA ASN A 2 25.28 42.90 -31.59
C ASN A 2 24.98 42.65 -30.09
N LYS A 3 24.73 43.73 -29.34
CA LYS A 3 24.31 43.72 -27.92
C LYS A 3 22.95 43.05 -27.65
N LYS A 4 22.24 42.56 -28.67
CA LYS A 4 20.90 41.93 -28.54
C LYS A 4 20.92 40.43 -28.25
N ILE A 5 22.08 39.76 -28.31
CA ILE A 5 22.16 38.30 -28.14
C ILE A 5 22.37 37.89 -26.66
N ILE A 6 22.92 38.79 -25.83
CA ILE A 6 23.26 38.48 -24.43
C ILE A 6 22.02 38.45 -23.51
N GLY A 7 20.91 39.10 -23.89
CA GLY A 7 19.68 39.14 -23.09
C GLY A 7 18.82 37.87 -23.13
N PHE A 8 19.07 36.95 -24.06
CA PHE A 8 18.22 35.75 -24.23
C PHE A 8 18.75 34.50 -23.51
N LEU A 9 20.04 34.48 -23.13
CA LEU A 9 20.65 33.32 -22.48
C LEU A 9 20.46 33.29 -20.95
N ILE A 10 20.00 34.38 -20.34
CA ILE A 10 19.68 34.42 -18.91
C ILE A 10 18.21 34.03 -18.66
N LEU A 11 17.32 34.22 -19.65
CA LEU A 11 15.90 33.89 -19.50
C LEU A 11 15.57 32.41 -19.79
N SER A 12 16.45 31.69 -20.50
CA SER A 12 16.31 30.25 -20.75
C SER A 12 16.79 29.36 -19.59
N PHE A 13 17.46 29.92 -18.57
CA PHE A 13 17.89 29.15 -17.39
C PHE A 13 16.83 29.06 -16.29
N ILE A 14 15.83 29.95 -16.28
CA ILE A 14 14.76 29.94 -15.27
C ILE A 14 13.67 28.90 -15.63
N ALA A 15 13.60 28.46 -16.89
CA ALA A 15 12.58 27.49 -17.34
C ALA A 15 12.95 26.01 -17.12
N ALA A 16 14.18 25.68 -16.71
CA ALA A 16 14.65 24.31 -16.53
C ALA A 16 14.92 23.90 -15.07
N GLY A 17 14.62 24.78 -14.11
CA GLY A 17 14.95 24.58 -12.68
C GLY A 17 13.77 24.67 -11.72
N ALA A 18 12.54 24.79 -12.23
CA ALA A 18 11.33 24.78 -11.42
C ALA A 18 10.69 23.39 -11.39
N THR A 19 11.48 22.33 -11.18
CA THR A 19 10.94 21.19 -10.44
C THR A 19 10.64 21.75 -9.06
N SER A 20 9.35 21.93 -8.78
CA SER A 20 8.85 22.47 -7.52
C SER A 20 9.62 21.83 -6.37
N TYR A 21 10.44 22.63 -5.69
CA TYR A 21 10.83 22.37 -4.31
C TYR A 21 9.56 22.58 -3.45
N ALA A 22 8.53 21.78 -3.72
CA ALA A 22 7.38 21.67 -2.84
C ALA A 22 7.96 21.11 -1.56
N PHE A 23 8.00 21.94 -0.52
CA PHE A 23 8.51 21.58 0.79
C PHE A 23 7.86 20.25 1.22
N ASP A 24 8.65 19.18 1.21
CA ASP A 24 8.18 17.82 1.50
C ASP A 24 7.92 17.69 3.01
N ASN A 25 6.67 17.93 3.39
CA ASN A 25 6.17 17.81 4.75
C ASN A 25 5.82 16.38 5.16
N THR A 26 6.21 15.38 4.38
CA THR A 26 5.88 13.97 4.67
C THR A 26 6.35 13.56 6.06
N ASN A 27 7.56 13.95 6.48
CA ASN A 27 8.05 13.66 7.82
C ASN A 27 7.19 14.30 8.91
N ILE A 28 6.72 15.53 8.71
CA ILE A 28 5.82 16.21 9.67
C ILE A 28 4.49 15.49 9.77
N LEU A 29 3.90 15.10 8.63
CA LEU A 29 2.66 14.33 8.59
C LEU A 29 2.85 12.94 9.26
N VAL A 30 4.00 12.30 9.04
CA VAL A 30 4.33 11.04 9.71
C VAL A 30 4.37 11.23 11.23
N GLU A 31 5.05 12.25 11.75
CA GLU A 31 5.10 12.53 13.19
C GLU A 31 3.71 12.86 13.77
N GLN A 32 2.89 13.62 13.03
CA GLN A 32 1.50 13.88 13.41
C GLN A 32 0.68 12.58 13.50
N ALA A 33 0.79 11.70 12.50
CA ALA A 33 0.11 10.42 12.54
C ALA A 33 0.60 9.53 13.68
N VAL A 34 1.89 9.54 13.96
CA VAL A 34 2.48 8.84 15.11
C VAL A 34 1.86 9.31 16.42
N ASN A 35 1.67 10.62 16.60
CA ASN A 35 0.97 11.19 17.75
C ASN A 35 -0.48 10.69 17.84
N HIS A 36 -1.21 10.70 16.73
CA HIS A 36 -2.57 10.15 16.67
C HIS A 36 -2.61 8.65 17.04
N ILE A 37 -1.65 7.85 16.59
CA ILE A 37 -1.54 6.43 16.97
C ILE A 37 -1.31 6.28 18.47
N TYR A 38 -0.43 7.08 19.08
CA TYR A 38 -0.21 7.02 20.53
C TYR A 38 -1.45 7.38 21.34
N GLN A 39 -2.31 8.23 20.80
CA GLN A 39 -3.59 8.60 21.38
C GLN A 39 -4.73 7.65 20.99
N GLN A 40 -4.44 6.55 20.30
CA GLN A 40 -5.41 5.58 19.77
C GLN A 40 -6.47 6.20 18.84
N ARG A 41 -6.19 7.38 18.28
CA ARG A 41 -7.03 8.05 17.28
C ARG A 41 -6.74 7.49 15.89
N TYR A 42 -7.08 6.22 15.68
CA TYR A 42 -6.69 5.46 14.49
C TYR A 42 -7.26 6.03 13.18
N HIS A 43 -8.48 6.56 13.20
CA HIS A 43 -9.08 7.19 12.01
C HIS A 43 -8.31 8.44 11.57
N ASP A 44 -7.93 9.30 12.52
CA ASP A 44 -7.12 10.49 12.24
C ASP A 44 -5.73 10.09 11.73
N ALA A 45 -5.09 9.11 12.38
CA ALA A 45 -3.80 8.59 11.96
C ALA A 45 -3.85 8.07 10.52
N HIS A 46 -4.90 7.33 10.15
CA HIS A 46 -5.09 6.82 8.79
C HIS A 46 -5.20 7.96 7.77
N ARG A 47 -6.01 8.98 8.08
CA ARG A 47 -6.20 10.14 7.19
C ARG A 47 -4.90 10.89 6.96
N VAL A 48 -4.12 11.13 8.02
CA VAL A 48 -2.83 11.84 7.93
C VAL A 48 -1.78 10.99 7.21
N LEU A 49 -1.73 9.68 7.45
CA LEU A 49 -0.83 8.78 6.72
C LEU A 49 -1.18 8.67 5.24
N LYS A 50 -2.47 8.70 4.90
CA LYS A 50 -2.90 8.76 3.49
C LYS A 50 -2.41 10.04 2.83
N GLU A 51 -2.55 11.19 3.49
CA GLU A 51 -1.99 12.45 2.95
C GLU A 51 -0.47 12.38 2.76
N ALA A 52 0.25 11.80 3.73
CA ALA A 52 1.69 11.60 3.66
C ALA A 52 2.07 10.66 2.48
N TYR A 53 1.28 9.62 2.25
CA TYR A 53 1.44 8.71 1.13
C TYR A 53 1.25 9.40 -0.23
N GLU A 54 0.21 10.23 -0.39
CA GLU A 54 -0.02 10.95 -1.65
C GLU A 54 1.11 11.93 -1.98
N LYS A 55 1.78 12.50 -0.97
CA LYS A 55 2.93 13.39 -1.15
C LYS A 55 4.20 12.63 -1.53
N SER A 56 4.51 11.56 -0.80
CA SER A 56 5.72 10.77 -1.00
C SER A 56 5.42 9.26 -0.95
N PRO A 57 4.92 8.67 -2.05
CA PRO A 57 4.51 7.25 -2.10
C PRO A 57 5.64 6.24 -1.92
N ARG A 58 6.90 6.69 -1.91
CA ARG A 58 8.10 5.85 -1.70
C ARG A 58 8.79 6.16 -0.37
N HIS A 59 8.12 6.86 0.54
CA HIS A 59 8.69 7.20 1.84
C HIS A 59 8.62 6.01 2.80
N PRO A 60 9.76 5.45 3.25
CA PRO A 60 9.78 4.24 4.10
C PRO A 60 9.04 4.45 5.42
N GLY A 61 9.11 5.65 6.01
CA GLY A 61 8.42 5.98 7.25
C GLY A 61 6.90 6.03 7.12
N VAL A 62 6.35 6.29 5.92
CA VAL A 62 4.89 6.29 5.70
C VAL A 62 4.39 4.85 5.74
N HIS A 63 5.00 3.97 4.95
CA HIS A 63 4.68 2.54 4.94
C HIS A 63 4.89 1.90 6.31
N PHE A 64 5.97 2.23 7.02
CA PHE A 64 6.18 1.72 8.37
C PHE A 64 5.03 2.10 9.33
N ASN A 65 4.58 3.35 9.29
CA ASN A 65 3.53 3.81 10.20
C ASN A 65 2.12 3.39 9.76
N LEU A 66 1.86 3.19 8.46
CA LEU A 66 0.66 2.48 7.99
C LEU A 66 0.66 1.03 8.49
N GLY A 67 1.80 0.34 8.41
CA GLY A 67 1.98 -0.99 8.98
C GLY A 67 1.68 -1.03 10.48
N ARG A 68 2.19 -0.04 11.22
CA ARG A 68 1.94 0.12 12.66
C ARG A 68 0.47 0.37 12.96
N LEU A 69 -0.19 1.22 12.19
CA LEU A 69 -1.60 1.52 12.34
C LEU A 69 -2.48 0.28 12.09
N PHE A 70 -2.20 -0.46 11.03
CA PHE A 70 -2.92 -1.69 10.72
C PHE A 70 -2.70 -2.77 11.78
N GLU A 71 -1.47 -2.91 12.29
CA GLU A 71 -1.16 -3.82 13.39
C GLU A 71 -1.96 -3.48 14.65
N GLN A 72 -2.02 -2.20 15.04
CA GLN A 72 -2.78 -1.75 16.22
C GLN A 72 -4.29 -1.93 16.08
N THR A 73 -4.80 -2.01 14.84
CA THR A 73 -6.22 -2.21 14.54
C THR A 73 -6.57 -3.65 14.19
N GLY A 74 -5.61 -4.59 14.32
CA GLY A 74 -5.80 -6.03 14.08
C GLY A 74 -5.80 -6.44 12.60
N ASN A 75 -5.52 -5.51 11.68
CA ASN A 75 -5.45 -5.76 10.25
C ASN A 75 -4.05 -6.29 9.88
N PHE A 76 -3.73 -7.49 10.36
CA PHE A 76 -2.35 -8.02 10.30
C PHE A 76 -1.85 -8.32 8.87
N GLU A 77 -2.73 -8.64 7.92
CA GLU A 77 -2.34 -8.85 6.51
C GLU A 77 -1.90 -7.53 5.85
N GLU A 78 -2.67 -6.47 6.05
CA GLU A 78 -2.36 -5.11 5.58
C GLU A 78 -1.08 -4.60 6.25
N ALA A 79 -0.96 -4.82 7.57
CA ALA A 79 0.25 -4.47 8.32
C ALA A 79 1.50 -5.14 7.73
N LEU A 80 1.41 -6.44 7.43
CA LEU A 80 2.49 -7.21 6.85
C LEU A 80 2.90 -6.69 5.46
N LYS A 81 1.93 -6.33 4.61
CA LYS A 81 2.20 -5.75 3.28
C LYS A 81 2.99 -4.44 3.42
N GLU A 82 2.50 -3.53 4.26
CA GLU A 82 3.11 -2.21 4.44
C GLU A 82 4.51 -2.29 5.07
N TYR A 83 4.70 -3.14 6.08
CA TYR A 83 6.02 -3.35 6.67
C TYR A 83 7.03 -3.96 5.67
N ARG A 84 6.58 -4.81 4.73
CA ARG A 84 7.45 -5.34 3.67
C ARG A 84 7.89 -4.26 2.70
N ILE A 85 6.99 -3.34 2.34
CA ILE A 85 7.33 -2.19 1.49
C ILE A 85 8.32 -1.28 2.23
N ALA A 86 8.06 -0.99 3.51
CA ALA A 86 8.96 -0.19 4.34
C ALA A 86 10.37 -0.80 4.39
N ALA A 87 10.48 -2.11 4.61
CA ALA A 87 11.75 -2.83 4.68
C ALA A 87 12.46 -2.97 3.32
N SER A 88 11.74 -2.89 2.19
CA SER A 88 12.35 -2.89 0.86
C SER A 88 12.84 -1.51 0.44
N LEU A 89 12.16 -0.45 0.87
CA LEU A 89 12.55 0.95 0.65
C LEU A 89 13.74 1.36 1.53
N ASP A 90 13.78 0.90 2.78
CA ASP A 90 14.92 1.08 3.69
C ASP A 90 15.29 -0.27 4.32
N THR A 91 16.34 -0.87 3.77
CA THR A 91 16.87 -2.16 4.22
C THR A 91 17.56 -2.07 5.57
N SER A 92 17.86 -0.88 6.10
CA SER A 92 18.43 -0.70 7.43
C SER A 92 17.38 -0.66 8.54
N MET A 93 16.09 -0.44 8.20
CA MET A 93 15.00 -0.28 9.15
C MET A 93 14.63 -1.58 9.88
N VAL A 94 15.35 -1.85 10.98
CA VAL A 94 15.12 -3.02 11.85
C VAL A 94 13.68 -3.04 12.39
N ALA A 95 13.10 -1.86 12.65
CA ALA A 95 11.73 -1.74 13.16
C ALA A 95 10.69 -2.37 12.22
N ALA A 96 10.83 -2.19 10.90
CA ALA A 96 9.94 -2.78 9.92
C ALA A 96 10.06 -4.32 9.89
N ARG A 97 11.28 -4.86 9.94
CA ARG A 97 11.49 -6.32 10.05
C ARG A 97 10.89 -6.91 11.32
N ARG A 98 10.96 -6.20 12.45
CA ARG A 98 10.27 -6.62 13.68
C ARG A 98 8.75 -6.61 13.51
N GLY A 99 8.19 -5.61 12.82
CA GLY A 99 6.77 -5.56 12.46
C GLY A 99 6.33 -6.77 11.63
N ILE A 100 7.11 -7.12 10.59
CA ILE A 100 6.89 -8.33 9.77
C ILE A 100 6.83 -9.58 10.65
N ALA A 101 7.81 -9.75 11.54
CA ALA A 101 7.87 -10.94 12.40
C ALA A 101 6.66 -11.05 13.33
N ARG A 102 6.24 -9.95 13.98
CA ARG A 102 5.05 -9.93 14.83
C ARG A 102 3.78 -10.26 14.05
N CYS A 103 3.56 -9.61 12.91
CA CYS A 103 2.38 -9.86 12.08
C CYS A 103 2.33 -11.30 11.56
N ALA A 104 3.49 -11.87 11.18
CA ALA A 104 3.55 -13.26 10.73
C ALA A 104 3.15 -14.27 11.83
N VAL A 105 3.54 -14.00 13.09
CA VAL A 105 3.15 -14.82 14.24
C VAL A 105 1.64 -14.75 14.47
N GLU A 106 1.07 -13.54 14.48
CA GLU A 106 -0.37 -13.36 14.69
C GLU A 106 -1.20 -13.97 13.56
N LEU A 107 -0.80 -13.81 12.31
CA LEU A 107 -1.49 -14.44 11.18
C LEU A 107 -1.47 -15.96 11.26
N LYS A 108 -0.34 -16.55 11.65
CA LYS A 108 -0.24 -18.00 11.86
C LYS A 108 -1.20 -18.47 12.97
N ARG A 109 -1.29 -17.70 14.05
CA ARG A 109 -2.19 -17.98 15.17
C ARG A 109 -3.66 -17.89 14.74
N ILE A 110 -4.07 -16.80 14.08
CA ILE A 110 -5.45 -16.58 13.63
C ILE A 110 -5.89 -17.72 12.70
N ARG A 111 -5.07 -18.09 11.72
CA ARG A 111 -5.36 -19.21 10.81
C ARG A 111 -5.49 -20.55 11.54
N ALA A 112 -4.69 -20.78 12.57
CA ALA A 112 -4.81 -21.99 13.39
C ALA A 112 -6.12 -22.01 14.19
N GLU A 113 -6.53 -20.86 14.75
CA GLU A 113 -7.82 -20.72 15.45
C GLU A 113 -9.02 -20.90 14.51
N GLU A 114 -8.95 -20.34 13.30
CA GLU A 114 -9.97 -20.54 12.26
C GLU A 114 -10.09 -22.00 11.84
N MET A 115 -8.95 -22.69 11.67
CA MET A 115 -8.91 -24.11 11.32
C MET A 115 -9.48 -24.98 12.45
N ALA A 116 -9.20 -24.65 13.70
CA ALA A 116 -9.72 -25.39 14.85
C ALA A 116 -11.26 -25.24 15.00
N LYS A 117 -11.81 -24.10 14.60
CA LYS A 117 -13.26 -23.83 14.58
C LYS A 117 -13.96 -24.39 13.34
N SER A 118 -13.20 -24.65 12.28
CA SER A 118 -13.74 -25.22 11.05
C SER A 118 -14.24 -26.65 11.30
N PRO A 119 -15.37 -27.08 10.69
CA PRO A 119 -15.82 -28.46 10.76
C PRO A 119 -14.67 -29.38 10.33
N LYS A 120 -14.32 -30.36 11.17
CA LYS A 120 -13.33 -31.36 10.77
C LYS A 120 -13.83 -31.99 9.47
N PRO A 121 -12.99 -32.10 8.42
CA PRO A 121 -13.41 -32.76 7.20
C PRO A 121 -13.86 -34.17 7.56
N VAL A 122 -15.11 -34.51 7.22
CA VAL A 122 -15.63 -35.85 7.46
C VAL A 122 -14.77 -36.80 6.64
N PRO A 123 -14.07 -37.78 7.27
CA PRO A 123 -13.23 -38.72 6.53
C PRO A 123 -14.03 -39.36 5.39
N GLY A 124 -13.54 -39.25 4.15
CA GLY A 124 -14.22 -39.78 2.97
C GLY A 124 -15.13 -38.78 2.21
N GLN A 125 -15.33 -37.55 2.69
CA GLN A 125 -15.90 -36.49 1.85
C GLN A 125 -14.83 -35.98 0.88
N VAL A 126 -14.92 -36.42 -0.37
CA VAL A 126 -14.15 -35.85 -1.47
C VAL A 126 -14.66 -34.43 -1.70
N PHE A 127 -13.87 -33.44 -1.32
CA PHE A 127 -14.10 -32.05 -1.71
C PHE A 127 -13.70 -31.93 -3.18
N TYR A 128 -14.63 -32.18 -4.08
CA TYR A 128 -14.43 -31.81 -5.48
C TYR A 128 -14.36 -30.28 -5.51
N PRO A 129 -13.25 -29.65 -5.95
CA PRO A 129 -13.26 -28.23 -6.18
C PRO A 129 -14.43 -27.97 -7.12
N ALA A 130 -15.32 -27.04 -6.75
CA ALA A 130 -16.45 -26.65 -7.58
C ALA A 130 -15.90 -26.51 -9.00
N GLN A 131 -16.33 -27.39 -9.90
CA GLN A 131 -15.93 -27.32 -11.29
C GLN A 131 -16.16 -25.87 -11.67
N THR A 132 -15.09 -25.16 -12.03
CA THR A 132 -15.16 -23.81 -12.52
C THR A 132 -16.25 -23.86 -13.57
N GLN A 133 -17.41 -23.27 -13.27
CA GLN A 133 -18.47 -23.16 -14.26
C GLN A 133 -17.84 -22.33 -15.35
N VAL A 134 -17.30 -23.00 -16.37
CA VAL A 134 -16.95 -22.39 -17.63
C VAL A 134 -18.28 -21.83 -18.09
N SER A 135 -18.47 -20.54 -17.87
CA SER A 135 -19.67 -19.85 -18.32
C SER A 135 -19.82 -20.19 -19.79
N PRO A 136 -20.99 -20.66 -20.25
CA PRO A 136 -21.16 -20.97 -21.67
C PRO A 136 -20.79 -19.71 -22.45
N GLN A 137 -19.82 -19.83 -23.36
CA GLN A 137 -19.46 -18.74 -24.26
C GLN A 137 -20.76 -18.24 -24.92
N PRO A 138 -20.99 -16.93 -25.00
CA PRO A 138 -22.18 -16.41 -25.67
C PRO A 138 -22.18 -16.93 -27.11
N GLN A 139 -23.21 -17.71 -27.45
CA GLN A 139 -23.41 -18.17 -28.81
C GLN A 139 -23.51 -16.93 -29.70
N VAL A 140 -22.53 -16.76 -30.59
CA VAL A 140 -22.56 -15.75 -31.64
C VAL A 140 -23.77 -16.08 -32.50
N GLN A 141 -24.89 -15.37 -32.26
CA GLN A 141 -26.04 -15.40 -33.14
C GLN A 141 -25.59 -14.83 -34.48
N SER A 142 -25.37 -15.72 -35.45
CA SER A 142 -25.20 -15.37 -36.84
C SER A 142 -26.46 -14.63 -37.30
N GLN A 143 -26.37 -13.31 -37.44
CA GLN A 143 -27.40 -12.52 -38.07
C GLN A 143 -27.57 -12.99 -39.54
N PRO A 144 -28.80 -13.18 -40.03
CA PRO A 144 -29.02 -13.44 -41.44
C PRO A 144 -28.69 -12.18 -42.24
N GLN A 145 -27.82 -12.31 -43.23
CA GLN A 145 -27.57 -11.25 -44.21
C GLN A 145 -28.88 -11.00 -44.97
N VAL A 146 -29.43 -9.79 -44.79
CA VAL A 146 -30.51 -9.28 -45.63
C VAL A 146 -29.89 -8.89 -46.97
N GLN A 147 -30.51 -9.38 -48.04
CA GLN A 147 -30.15 -9.17 -49.44
C GLN A 147 -30.19 -7.69 -49.84
#